data_AF-A0A928SHF3-F1
#
_entry.id   AF-A0A928SHF3-F1
#
_cell.length_a   1.000
_cell.length_b   1.000
_cell.length_c   1.000
_cell.angle_alpha   90.00
_cell.angle_beta   90.00
_cell.angle_gamma   90.00
#
_symmetry.space_group_name_H-M   'P 1'
#
loop_
_entity.id
_entity.type
_entity.pdbx_description
1 polymer ?
#
loop_
_entity_poly.entity_id
_entity_poly.type
_entity_poly.pdbx_seq_one_letter_code
_entity_poly.pdbx_strand_id
1 'polypeptide(L)'
;MNQQILSQVDHTAIKVSQTMTMLLLVTAFVLDNWLLVAFVAGVNILGSVLPSLSLFGLVYRHLLKPSGLVKPHVVPDYPEPHRFAQGFSGVVTALSAWLVWGDVNALGWALSWLVIILANLNVFACFCAGCFTYYQLHRLGVPGFHRSPRRA
;
A
#
# COMPACT_ATOMS: atom_id res chain seq x y z
N MET A 1 24.26 -17.39 -8.90
CA MET A 1 23.39 -17.00 -7.78
C MET A 1 23.66 -15.54 -7.47
N ASN A 2 22.86 -14.61 -8.02
CA ASN A 2 23.02 -13.18 -7.72
C ASN A 2 22.58 -12.94 -6.27
N GLN A 3 23.53 -12.64 -5.39
CA GLN A 3 23.26 -12.15 -4.04
C GLN A 3 22.61 -10.78 -4.14
N GLN A 4 21.29 -10.76 -4.21
CA GLN A 4 20.49 -9.55 -4.16
C GLN A 4 20.58 -8.98 -2.73
N ILE A 5 21.19 -7.81 -2.58
CA ILE A 5 21.41 -7.16 -1.27
C ILE A 5 20.03 -6.90 -0.64
N LEU A 6 19.81 -7.48 0.54
CA LEU A 6 18.61 -7.31 1.36
C LEU A 6 18.75 -6.07 2.22
N SER A 7 17.81 -5.13 2.11
CA SER A 7 17.77 -3.99 3.01
C SER A 7 16.87 -4.30 4.21
N GLN A 8 17.04 -3.54 5.29
CA GLN A 8 16.22 -3.66 6.48
C GLN A 8 14.89 -2.93 6.25
N VAL A 9 13.77 -3.67 6.24
CA VAL A 9 12.43 -3.13 6.01
C VAL A 9 11.57 -3.33 7.25
N ASP A 10 10.94 -2.27 7.73
CA ASP A 10 10.01 -2.34 8.85
C ASP A 10 8.62 -2.74 8.36
N HIS A 11 8.27 -4.01 8.54
CA HIS A 11 6.97 -4.57 8.16
C HIS A 11 5.82 -3.93 8.94
N THR A 12 6.09 -3.47 10.16
CA THR A 12 5.07 -2.77 10.96
C THR A 12 4.69 -1.44 10.34
N ALA A 13 5.66 -0.70 9.78
CA ALA A 13 5.39 0.55 9.07
C ALA A 13 4.49 0.34 7.84
N ILE A 14 4.68 -0.78 7.13
CA ILE A 14 3.85 -1.18 5.99
C ILE A 14 2.42 -1.49 6.44
N LYS A 15 2.27 -2.31 7.49
CA LYS A 15 0.95 -2.65 8.04
C LYS A 15 0.21 -1.41 8.53
N VAL A 16 0.88 -0.50 9.23
CA VAL A 16 0.30 0.78 9.67
C VAL A 16 -0.21 1.59 8.48
N SER A 17 0.60 1.74 7.42
CA SER A 17 0.20 2.48 6.23
C SER A 17 -1.04 1.87 5.57
N GLN A 18 -1.12 0.55 5.51
CA GLN A 18 -2.26 -0.17 4.94
C GLN A 18 -3.51 -0.09 5.81
N THR A 19 -3.35 -0.15 7.13
CA THR A 19 -4.45 0.07 8.09
C THR A 19 -4.97 1.50 7.99
N MET A 20 -4.10 2.51 7.87
CA MET A 20 -4.55 3.90 7.68
C MET A 20 -5.30 4.09 6.36
N THR A 21 -4.79 3.54 5.25
CA THR A 21 -5.52 3.53 3.96
C THR A 21 -6.90 2.89 4.12
N MET A 22 -6.97 1.72 4.76
CA MET A 22 -8.23 1.02 4.99
C MET A 22 -9.22 1.87 5.79
N LEU A 23 -8.81 2.39 6.95
CA LEU A 23 -9.66 3.19 7.83
C LEU A 23 -10.15 4.47 7.16
N LEU A 24 -9.28 5.15 6.40
CA LEU A 24 -9.66 6.37 5.68
C LEU A 24 -10.62 6.08 4.54
N LEU A 25 -10.47 4.97 3.80
CA LEU A 25 -11.41 4.60 2.74
C LEU A 25 -12.78 4.18 3.30
N VAL A 26 -12.81 3.44 4.42
CA VAL A 26 -14.06 3.14 5.13
C VAL A 26 -14.74 4.42 5.60
N THR A 27 -13.97 5.36 6.16
CA THR A 27 -14.49 6.67 6.57
C THR A 27 -15.01 7.46 5.37
N ALA A 28 -14.30 7.44 4.25
CA ALA A 28 -14.73 8.09 3.01
C ALA A 28 -16.06 7.53 2.51
N PHE A 29 -16.23 6.22 2.56
CA PHE A 29 -17.49 5.56 2.19
C PHE A 29 -18.65 5.95 3.11
N VAL A 30 -18.44 5.92 4.42
CA VAL A 30 -19.50 6.27 5.40
C VAL A 30 -19.92 7.74 5.27
N LEU A 31 -18.98 8.63 4.94
CA LEU A 31 -19.24 10.05 4.74
C LEU A 31 -19.63 10.42 3.30
N ASP A 32 -19.70 9.45 2.40
CA ASP A 32 -19.89 9.62 0.96
C ASP A 32 -18.98 10.72 0.36
N ASN A 33 -17.71 10.73 0.77
CA ASN A 33 -16.77 11.81 0.48
C ASN A 33 -15.67 11.36 -0.49
N TRP A 34 -15.86 11.63 -1.78
CA TRP A 34 -14.88 11.31 -2.82
C TRP A 34 -13.55 12.07 -2.68
N LEU A 35 -13.53 13.27 -2.08
CA LEU A 35 -12.29 14.02 -1.86
C LEU A 35 -11.38 13.26 -0.89
N LEU A 36 -11.95 12.57 0.09
CA LEU A 36 -11.17 11.75 1.01
C LEU A 36 -10.57 10.53 0.31
N VAL A 37 -11.30 9.93 -0.64
CA VAL A 37 -10.76 8.87 -1.53
C VAL A 37 -9.60 9.41 -2.38
N ALA A 38 -9.77 10.58 -2.99
CA ALA A 38 -8.73 11.25 -3.78
C ALA A 38 -7.49 11.59 -2.95
N PHE A 39 -7.68 12.05 -1.71
CA PHE A 39 -6.60 12.30 -0.75
C PHE A 39 -5.81 11.02 -0.44
N VAL A 40 -6.50 9.92 -0.13
CA VAL A 40 -5.86 8.62 0.12
C VAL A 40 -5.09 8.14 -1.11
N ALA A 41 -5.64 8.33 -2.31
CA ALA A 41 -4.95 8.01 -3.56
C ALA A 41 -3.65 8.81 -3.70
N GLY A 42 -3.70 10.14 -3.49
CA GLY A 42 -2.55 11.03 -3.54
C GLY A 42 -1.47 10.63 -2.54
N VAL A 43 -1.85 10.31 -1.29
CA VAL A 43 -0.91 9.86 -0.26
C VAL A 43 -0.22 8.55 -0.65
N ASN A 44 -0.96 7.57 -1.18
CA ASN A 44 -0.38 6.29 -1.58
C ASN A 44 0.53 6.43 -2.81
N ILE A 45 0.13 7.23 -3.81
CA ILE A 45 0.98 7.53 -4.98
C ILE A 45 2.25 8.23 -4.51
N LEU A 46 2.13 9.28 -3.71
CA LEU A 46 3.28 10.05 -3.23
C LEU A 46 4.22 9.19 -2.38
N GLY A 47 3.69 8.36 -1.47
CA GLY A 47 4.48 7.43 -0.67
C GLY A 47 5.22 6.38 -1.52
N SER A 48 4.65 5.97 -2.65
CA SER A 48 5.29 5.02 -3.57
C SER A 48 6.50 5.62 -4.30
N VAL A 49 6.39 6.88 -4.72
CA VAL A 49 7.44 7.61 -5.46
C VAL A 49 8.49 8.19 -4.52
N LEU A 50 8.06 8.81 -3.42
CA LEU A 50 8.90 9.49 -2.42
C LEU A 50 8.66 8.90 -1.02
N PRO A 51 9.30 7.77 -0.67
CA PRO A 51 9.11 7.11 0.63
C PRO A 51 9.47 7.99 1.83
N SER A 52 10.37 8.95 1.66
CA SER A 52 10.72 9.95 2.68
C SER A 52 9.51 10.80 3.09
N LEU A 53 8.65 11.14 2.12
CA LEU A 53 7.45 11.96 2.25
C LEU A 53 6.16 11.15 2.41
N SER A 54 6.27 9.83 2.59
CA SER A 54 5.11 8.98 2.92
C SER A 54 4.40 9.52 4.16
N LEU A 55 3.21 10.11 3.98
CA LEU A 55 2.46 10.73 5.07
C LEU A 55 2.16 9.72 6.18
N PHE A 56 1.72 8.51 5.80
CA PHE A 56 1.49 7.42 6.76
C PHE A 56 2.80 6.94 7.41
N GLY A 57 3.91 6.94 6.66
CA GLY A 57 5.24 6.66 7.22
C GLY A 57 5.73 7.74 8.19
N LEU A 58 5.34 9.00 8.00
CA LEU A 58 5.62 10.10 8.93
C LEU A 58 4.80 9.95 10.20
N VAL A 59 3.50 9.66 10.09
CA VAL A 59 2.63 9.35 11.23
C VAL A 59 3.17 8.16 12.03
N TYR A 60 3.62 7.10 11.34
CA TYR A 60 4.26 5.97 12.01
C TYR A 60 5.52 6.38 12.78
N ARG A 61 6.45 7.09 12.13
CA ARG A 61 7.76 7.43 12.71
C ARG A 61 7.68 8.46 13.84
N HIS A 62 6.78 9.43 13.74
CA HIS A 62 6.72 10.58 14.66
C HIS A 62 5.64 10.45 15.74
N LEU A 63 4.57 9.68 15.50
CA LEU A 63 3.47 9.53 16.47
C LEU A 63 3.44 8.11 17.03
N LEU A 64 3.26 7.09 16.17
CA LEU A 64 2.98 5.72 16.64
C LEU A 64 4.21 5.04 17.26
N LYS A 65 5.37 5.10 16.59
CA LYS A 65 6.62 4.52 17.09
C LYS A 65 7.05 5.08 18.46
N PRO A 66 7.08 6.41 18.68
CA PRO A 66 7.45 6.95 19.99
C PRO A 66 6.36 6.75 21.06
N SER A 67 5.08 6.63 20.67
CA SER A 67 3.99 6.35 21.64
C SER A 67 4.05 4.96 22.28
N GLY A 68 4.86 4.04 21.74
CA GLY A 68 4.94 2.66 22.23
C GLY A 68 3.73 1.77 21.90
N LEU A 69 2.69 2.32 21.26
CA LEU A 69 1.49 1.57 20.85
C LEU A 69 1.78 0.46 19.84
N VAL A 70 2.86 0.62 19.06
CA VAL A 70 3.18 -0.25 17.95
C VAL A 70 4.68 -0.57 17.97
N LYS A 71 5.03 -1.86 17.90
CA LYS A 71 6.43 -2.32 17.96
C LYS A 71 7.01 -2.46 16.54
N PRO A 72 8.17 -1.83 16.24
CA PRO A 72 8.86 -2.01 14.96
C PRO A 72 9.20 -3.49 14.72
N HIS A 73 8.96 -3.97 13.50
CA HIS A 73 9.32 -5.32 13.08
C HIS A 73 10.20 -5.22 11.84
N VAL A 74 11.48 -5.02 12.08
CA VAL A 74 12.48 -4.84 11.03
C VAL A 74 12.99 -6.21 10.61
N VAL A 75 12.72 -6.55 9.36
CA VAL A 75 13.14 -7.81 8.74
C VAL A 75 13.92 -7.45 7.49
N PRO A 76 15.03 -8.16 7.17
CA PRO A 76 15.62 -8.02 5.85
C PRO A 76 14.54 -8.28 4.80
N ASP A 77 14.37 -7.44 3.80
CA ASP A 77 13.39 -7.60 2.71
C ASP A 77 13.73 -6.62 1.56
N TYR A 78 13.07 -6.76 0.42
CA TYR A 78 13.18 -5.81 -0.69
C TYR A 78 12.10 -4.72 -0.56
N PRO A 79 12.47 -3.42 -0.54
CA PRO A 79 11.50 -2.33 -0.45
C PRO A 79 10.78 -2.07 -1.77
N GLU A 80 11.35 -2.47 -2.92
CA GLU A 80 10.81 -2.15 -4.24
C GLU A 80 9.42 -2.78 -4.51
N PRO A 81 9.18 -4.08 -4.21
CA PRO A 81 7.86 -4.68 -4.36
C PRO A 81 6.78 -4.02 -3.51
N HIS A 82 7.12 -3.61 -2.27
CA HIS A 82 6.19 -2.93 -1.38
C HIS A 82 5.82 -1.53 -1.87
N ARG A 83 6.79 -0.79 -2.43
CA ARG A 83 6.54 0.51 -3.08
C ARG A 83 5.65 0.35 -4.30
N PHE A 84 5.88 -0.66 -5.13
CA PHE A 84 5.01 -0.98 -6.25
C PHE A 84 3.58 -1.28 -5.78
N ALA A 85 3.42 -2.12 -4.75
CA ALA A 85 2.11 -2.44 -4.20
C ALA A 85 1.37 -1.18 -3.69
N GLN A 86 2.09 -0.26 -3.03
CA GLN A 86 1.53 1.00 -2.57
C GLN A 86 1.11 1.91 -3.74
N GLY A 87 1.96 2.03 -4.77
CA GLY A 87 1.65 2.82 -5.96
C GLY A 87 0.44 2.25 -6.72
N PHE A 88 0.37 0.93 -6.86
CA PHE A 88 -0.78 0.24 -7.46
C PHE A 88 -2.07 0.53 -6.68
N SER A 89 -2.04 0.42 -5.35
CA SER A 89 -3.18 0.81 -4.50
C SER A 89 -3.57 2.27 -4.72
N GLY A 90 -2.59 3.18 -4.83
CA GLY A 90 -2.81 4.59 -5.12
C GLY A 90 -3.51 4.83 -6.46
N VAL A 91 -3.09 4.17 -7.53
CA VAL A 91 -3.70 4.29 -8.87
C VAL A 91 -5.14 3.76 -8.88
N VAL A 92 -5.38 2.58 -8.29
CA VAL A 92 -6.75 2.01 -8.21
C VAL A 92 -7.67 2.91 -7.38
N THR A 93 -7.15 3.49 -6.29
CA THR A 93 -7.90 4.43 -5.46
C THR A 93 -8.17 5.75 -6.18
N ALA A 94 -7.25 6.24 -7.02
CA ALA A 94 -7.46 7.42 -7.84
C ALA A 94 -8.59 7.18 -8.87
N LEU A 95 -8.60 6.01 -9.51
CA LEU A 95 -9.67 5.61 -10.41
C LEU A 95 -11.02 5.51 -9.68
N SER A 96 -11.01 4.95 -8.47
CA SER A 96 -12.19 4.92 -7.58
C SER A 96 -12.72 6.33 -7.32
N ALA A 97 -11.87 7.27 -6.91
CA ALA A 97 -12.27 8.66 -6.68
C ALA A 97 -12.83 9.33 -7.92
N TRP A 98 -12.21 9.13 -9.09
CA TRP A 98 -12.67 9.69 -10.35
C TRP A 98 -14.04 9.16 -10.77
N LEU A 99 -14.32 7.87 -10.53
CA LEU A 99 -15.62 7.26 -10.83
C LEU A 99 -16.72 7.74 -9.89
N VAL A 100 -16.44 7.88 -8.59
CA VAL A 100 -17.42 8.46 -7.63
C VAL A 100 -17.67 9.93 -7.98
N TRP A 101 -16.65 10.69 -8.34
CA TRP A 101 -16.80 12.07 -8.81
C TRP A 101 -17.62 12.18 -10.10
N GLY A 102 -17.52 11.19 -11.00
CA GLY A 102 -18.28 11.11 -12.24
C GLY A 102 -19.67 10.45 -12.13
N ASP A 103 -20.25 10.40 -10.93
CA ASP A 103 -21.56 9.78 -10.62
C ASP A 103 -21.68 8.27 -10.92
N VAL A 104 -20.56 7.58 -11.19
CA VAL A 104 -20.51 6.11 -11.35
C VAL A 104 -20.24 5.45 -9.98
N ASN A 105 -21.06 5.80 -9.00
CA ASN A 105 -20.82 5.53 -7.58
C ASN A 105 -20.67 4.03 -7.27
N ALA A 106 -21.50 3.18 -7.86
CA ALA A 106 -21.43 1.73 -7.61
C ALA A 106 -20.06 1.15 -7.98
N LEU A 107 -19.52 1.51 -9.14
CA LEU A 107 -18.22 1.03 -9.60
C LEU A 107 -17.07 1.70 -8.84
N GLY A 108 -17.18 3.02 -8.58
CA GLY A 108 -16.21 3.76 -7.79
C GLY A 108 -16.05 3.17 -6.39
N TRP A 109 -17.15 2.96 -5.67
CA TRP A 109 -17.11 2.34 -4.35
C TRP A 109 -16.70 0.87 -4.38
N ALA A 110 -17.09 0.11 -5.42
CA ALA A 110 -16.61 -1.26 -5.59
C ALA A 110 -15.07 -1.34 -5.68
N LEU A 111 -14.41 -0.40 -6.37
CA LEU A 111 -12.96 -0.34 -6.41
C LEU A 111 -12.35 0.01 -5.04
N SER A 112 -12.94 0.94 -4.29
CA SER A 112 -12.50 1.25 -2.93
C SER A 112 -12.62 0.03 -2.00
N TRP A 113 -13.73 -0.69 -2.08
CA TRP A 113 -13.93 -1.94 -1.33
C TRP A 113 -12.95 -3.04 -1.73
N LEU A 114 -12.63 -3.15 -3.02
CA LEU A 114 -11.58 -4.07 -3.49
C LEU A 114 -10.23 -3.74 -2.83
N VAL A 115 -9.83 -2.46 -2.79
CA VAL A 115 -8.60 -2.02 -2.12
C VAL A 115 -8.65 -2.32 -0.61
N ILE A 116 -9.78 -2.08 0.06
CA ILE A 116 -9.99 -2.40 1.48
C ILE A 116 -9.82 -3.90 1.74
N ILE A 117 -10.38 -4.77 0.90
CA ILE A 117 -10.28 -6.22 1.04
C ILE A 117 -8.82 -6.68 0.86
N LEU A 118 -8.15 -6.19 -0.19
CA LEU A 118 -6.74 -6.48 -0.43
C LEU A 118 -5.84 -5.98 0.70
N ALA A 119 -6.19 -4.83 1.30
CA ALA A 119 -5.51 -4.29 2.46
C ALA A 119 -5.65 -5.19 3.69
N ASN A 120 -6.85 -5.68 3.96
CA ASN A 120 -7.11 -6.62 5.03
C ASN A 120 -6.35 -7.94 4.87
N LEU A 121 -6.27 -8.49 3.65
CA LEU A 121 -5.50 -9.72 3.40
C LEU A 121 -4.03 -9.58 3.80
N ASN A 122 -3.40 -8.43 3.58
CA ASN A 122 -2.01 -8.25 4.02
C ASN A 122 -1.88 -8.09 5.53
N VAL A 123 -2.83 -7.42 6.18
CA VAL A 123 -2.80 -7.21 7.64
C VAL A 123 -3.05 -8.53 8.38
N PHE A 124 -4.06 -9.30 7.96
CA PHE A 124 -4.53 -10.50 8.65
C PHE A 124 -3.93 -11.81 8.14
N ALA A 125 -3.82 -11.99 6.83
CA ALA A 125 -3.28 -13.22 6.22
C ALA A 125 -1.79 -13.12 5.89
N CYS A 126 -1.12 -12.00 6.23
CA CYS A 126 0.28 -11.71 5.89
C CYS A 126 0.57 -11.87 4.39
N PHE A 127 -0.44 -11.67 3.54
CA PHE A 127 -0.33 -11.82 2.09
C PHE A 127 -0.49 -10.49 1.37
N CYS A 128 0.59 -10.03 0.75
CA CYS A 128 0.58 -8.82 -0.09
C CYS A 128 0.34 -9.19 -1.55
N ALA A 129 -0.91 -9.03 -2.00
CA ALA A 129 -1.29 -9.27 -3.39
C ALA A 129 -0.48 -8.41 -4.40
N GLY A 130 -0.15 -7.16 -4.04
CA GLY A 130 0.66 -6.28 -4.90
C GLY A 130 2.09 -6.79 -5.08
N CYS A 131 2.73 -7.28 -4.00
CA CYS A 131 4.04 -7.90 -4.08
C CYS A 131 3.99 -9.21 -4.89
N PHE A 132 2.93 -10.01 -4.73
CA PHE A 132 2.72 -11.20 -5.55
C PHE A 132 2.68 -10.84 -7.05
N THR A 133 1.88 -9.84 -7.44
CA THR A 133 1.83 -9.37 -8.84
C THR A 133 3.20 -8.90 -9.34
N TYR A 134 3.97 -8.17 -8.53
CA TYR A 134 5.34 -7.76 -8.87
C TYR A 134 6.22 -8.99 -9.20
N TYR A 135 6.17 -10.03 -8.37
CA TYR A 135 6.96 -11.24 -8.60
C TYR A 135 6.48 -12.05 -9.80
N GLN A 136 5.17 -12.03 -10.09
CA GLN A 136 4.64 -12.65 -11.31
C GLN A 136 5.14 -11.92 -12.56
N LEU A 137 5.20 -10.58 -12.54
CA LEU A 137 5.78 -9.78 -13.64
C LEU A 137 7.28 -10.05 -13.81
N HIS A 138 8.03 -10.20 -12.71
CA HIS A 138 9.42 -10.64 -12.76
C HIS A 138 9.55 -12.03 -13.40
N ARG A 139 8.68 -12.98 -13.04
CA ARG A 139 8.66 -14.34 -13.61
C ARG A 139 8.33 -14.36 -15.10
N LEU A 140 7.51 -13.41 -15.57
CA LEU A 140 7.17 -13.22 -16.98
C LEU A 140 8.25 -12.47 -17.77
N GLY A 141 9.32 -12.00 -17.12
CA GLY A 141 10.43 -11.32 -17.78
C GLY A 141 10.14 -9.87 -18.17
N VAL A 142 9.15 -9.22 -17.54
CA VAL A 142 8.81 -7.82 -17.83
C VAL A 142 9.97 -6.91 -17.41
N PRO A 143 10.47 -6.02 -18.29
CA PRO A 143 11.57 -5.12 -17.97
C PRO A 143 11.21 -4.19 -16.80
N GLY A 144 12.13 -3.99 -15.85
CA GLY A 144 11.92 -3.19 -14.64
C GLY A 144 11.57 -4.00 -13.38
N PHE A 145 11.15 -5.26 -13.52
CA PHE A 145 10.86 -6.16 -12.39
C PHE A 145 12.02 -7.15 -12.21
N HIS A 146 12.97 -6.84 -11.32
CA HIS A 146 14.21 -7.62 -11.18
C HIS A 146 14.34 -8.38 -9.85
N ARG A 147 13.45 -8.16 -8.89
CA ARG A 147 13.53 -8.79 -7.56
C ARG A 147 12.68 -10.07 -7.53
N SER A 148 13.22 -11.11 -6.91
CA SER A 148 12.52 -12.39 -6.71
C SER A 148 12.12 -12.56 -5.23
N PRO A 149 11.07 -13.34 -4.91
CA PRO A 149 10.72 -13.63 -3.53
C PRO A 149 11.90 -14.26 -2.80
N ARG A 150 12.12 -13.89 -1.54
CA ARG A 150 13.04 -14.65 -0.68
C ARG A 150 12.51 -16.06 -0.53
N ARG A 151 13.27 -17.05 -1.00
CA ARG A 151 13.12 -18.42 -0.52
C ARG A 151 13.61 -18.44 0.93
N ALA A 152 12.72 -18.80 1.84
CA ALA A 152 13.07 -19.09 3.23
C ALA A 152 14.06 -20.25 3.28
#